data_AF-A0A1Y1KKK2-F1
#
_entry.id   AF-A0A1Y1KKK2-F1
#
_cell.length_a   1.000
_cell.length_b   1.000
_cell.length_c   1.000
_cell.angle_alpha   90.00
_cell.angle_beta   90.00
_cell.angle_gamma   90.00
#
_symmetry.space_group_name_H-M   'P 1'
#
loop_
_entity.id
_entity.type
_entity.pdbx_description
1 polymer ?
#
loop_
_entity_poly.entity_id
_entity_poly.type
_entity_poly.pdbx_seq_one_letter_code
_entity_poly.pdbx_strand_id
1 'polypeptide(L)'
;DEYKKNKDLHADDLKSLQGWVQKQSHLPPVSDLQLAIFLHSSYWSMEQAKVAIEKFLTYRGAWPDFFANRNPKDPAVKNAMKVTLCSFFPQRTHENYKVFYFKLMDLDVDRFSCRDSVKLFDMCIALEIMEKGTFDGFVIICDLQDATAAHVLKIDISASRRILLYLQEALPVRFKKLHVITMGGLTNLMMSLIKPFIKKELSSLVRASSGATYDLPISVAFPRLLRSVVQVRATRATSR
;
A
#
# COMPACT_ATOMS: atom_id res chain seq x y z
N ASP A 1 -0.47 -0.19 23.59
CA ASP A 1 -0.02 1.04 22.91
C ASP A 1 -1.12 1.75 22.14
N GLU A 2 -1.95 1.06 21.36
CA GLU A 2 -3.02 1.71 20.59
C GLU A 2 -4.04 2.49 21.43
N TYR A 3 -4.39 2.03 22.63
CA TYR A 3 -5.23 2.79 23.58
C TYR A 3 -4.62 4.13 24.01
N LYS A 4 -3.28 4.25 24.06
CA LYS A 4 -2.61 5.52 24.39
C LYS A 4 -2.63 6.49 23.21
N LYS A 5 -2.58 5.94 22.00
CA LYS A 5 -2.47 6.68 20.74
C LYS A 5 -3.82 7.17 20.22
N ASN A 6 -4.87 6.39 20.45
CA ASN A 6 -6.20 6.66 19.94
C ASN A 6 -7.17 6.83 21.11
N LYS A 7 -7.60 8.07 21.38
CA LYS A 7 -8.49 8.38 22.52
C LYS A 7 -9.91 7.85 22.34
N ASP A 8 -10.33 7.69 21.08
CA ASP A 8 -11.65 7.17 20.71
C ASP A 8 -11.68 5.63 20.66
N LEU A 9 -10.55 4.96 20.93
CA LEU A 9 -10.51 3.51 21.04
C LEU A 9 -10.98 3.11 22.45
N HIS A 10 -12.23 2.68 22.56
CA HIS A 10 -12.78 2.20 23.83
C HIS A 10 -12.71 0.67 23.93
N ALA A 11 -12.48 0.15 25.14
CA ALA A 11 -12.39 -1.29 25.38
C ALA A 11 -13.71 -2.02 25.06
N ASP A 12 -14.84 -1.35 25.30
CA ASP A 12 -16.17 -1.93 25.06
C ASP A 12 -16.50 -2.05 23.57
N ASP A 13 -16.02 -1.14 22.73
CA ASP A 13 -16.14 -1.26 21.28
C ASP A 13 -15.36 -2.46 20.76
N LEU A 14 -14.14 -2.64 21.26
CA LEU A 14 -13.29 -3.76 20.86
C LEU A 14 -13.88 -5.10 21.29
N LYS A 15 -14.40 -5.21 22.52
CA LYS A 15 -15.13 -6.39 23.00
C LYS A 15 -16.40 -6.65 22.18
N SER A 16 -17.16 -5.61 21.85
CA SER A 16 -18.38 -5.73 21.05
C SER A 16 -18.08 -6.23 19.64
N LEU A 17 -17.03 -5.70 19.01
CA LEU A 17 -16.60 -6.12 17.69
C LEU A 17 -16.03 -7.55 17.71
N GLN A 18 -15.25 -7.90 18.73
CA GLN A 18 -14.73 -9.25 18.93
C GLN A 18 -15.86 -10.27 19.12
N GLY A 19 -16.85 -9.95 19.95
CA GLY A 19 -18.04 -10.79 20.14
C GLY A 19 -18.87 -10.93 18.88
N TRP A 20 -18.89 -9.93 18.00
CA TRP A 20 -19.51 -10.05 16.67
C TRP A 20 -18.70 -10.97 15.74
N VAL A 21 -17.37 -10.83 15.69
CA VAL A 21 -16.49 -11.70 14.88
C VAL A 21 -16.64 -13.17 15.29
N GLN A 22 -16.68 -13.46 16.59
CA GLN A 22 -16.85 -14.84 17.11
C GLN A 22 -18.18 -15.49 16.71
N LYS A 23 -19.21 -14.69 16.39
CA LYS A 23 -20.50 -15.19 15.90
C LYS A 23 -20.49 -15.49 14.40
N GLN A 24 -19.47 -15.04 13.66
CA GLN A 24 -19.33 -15.31 12.23
C GLN A 24 -18.50 -16.58 12.03
N SER A 25 -19.17 -17.71 11.77
CA SER A 25 -18.50 -19.02 11.64
C SER A 25 -17.56 -19.13 10.43
N HIS A 26 -17.75 -18.29 9.41
CA HIS A 26 -16.88 -18.25 8.23
C HIS A 26 -15.63 -17.39 8.41
N LEU A 27 -15.56 -16.57 9.46
CA LEU A 27 -14.42 -15.68 9.68
C LEU A 27 -13.32 -16.38 10.51
N PRO A 28 -12.04 -16.27 10.11
CA PRO A 28 -10.94 -16.70 10.95
C PRO A 28 -10.84 -15.84 12.23
N PRO A 29 -10.08 -16.28 13.25
CA PRO A 29 -9.77 -15.46 14.41
C PRO A 29 -9.12 -14.13 14.01
N VAL A 30 -9.57 -13.04 14.63
CA VAL A 30 -9.03 -11.69 14.43
C VAL A 30 -8.47 -11.18 15.75
N SER A 31 -7.22 -10.71 15.73
CA SER A 31 -6.55 -10.20 16.93
C SER A 31 -7.08 -8.83 17.36
N ASP A 32 -6.95 -8.50 18.65
CA ASP A 32 -7.34 -7.19 19.20
C ASP A 32 -6.66 -6.03 18.45
N LEU A 33 -5.38 -6.18 18.10
CA LEU A 33 -4.67 -5.18 17.30
C LEU A 33 -5.36 -4.96 15.94
N GLN A 34 -5.71 -6.04 15.23
CA GLN A 34 -6.43 -5.93 13.96
C GLN A 34 -7.80 -5.27 14.13
N LEU A 35 -8.56 -5.65 15.16
CA LEU A 35 -9.85 -5.01 15.46
C LEU A 35 -9.71 -3.51 15.70
N ALA A 36 -8.71 -3.09 16.47
CA ALA A 36 -8.40 -1.69 16.70
C ALA A 36 -8.03 -0.95 15.40
N ILE A 37 -7.27 -1.60 14.51
CA ILE A 37 -6.91 -1.03 13.20
C ILE A 37 -8.14 -0.87 12.31
N PHE A 38 -9.05 -1.85 12.28
CA PHE A 38 -10.30 -1.74 11.51
C PHE A 38 -11.17 -0.60 12.02
N LEU A 39 -11.40 -0.53 13.34
CA LEU A 39 -12.12 0.58 13.96
C LEU A 39 -11.48 1.93 13.61
N HIS A 40 -10.16 2.05 13.75
CA HIS A 40 -9.44 3.28 13.39
C HIS A 40 -9.64 3.63 11.91
N SER A 41 -9.45 2.69 11.00
CA SER A 41 -9.58 2.91 9.56
C SER A 41 -11.00 3.31 9.14
N SER A 42 -11.99 2.86 9.91
CA SER A 42 -13.42 3.13 9.73
C SER A 42 -13.90 4.36 10.52
N TYR A 43 -12.98 5.22 10.98
CA TYR A 43 -13.31 6.41 11.77
C TYR A 43 -14.21 6.10 12.98
N TRP A 44 -13.93 4.97 13.63
CA TRP A 44 -14.63 4.47 14.82
C TRP A 44 -16.09 4.06 14.57
N SER A 45 -16.52 3.98 13.31
CA SER A 45 -17.82 3.42 12.95
C SER A 45 -17.80 1.90 13.03
N MET A 46 -18.57 1.36 13.97
CA MET A 46 -18.76 -0.08 14.16
C MET A 46 -19.28 -0.79 12.90
N GLU A 47 -20.24 -0.19 12.20
CA GLU A 47 -20.84 -0.76 10.99
C GLU A 47 -19.80 -0.82 9.85
N GLN A 48 -19.08 0.27 9.62
CA GLN A 48 -18.04 0.31 8.59
C GLN A 48 -16.89 -0.65 8.92
N ALA A 49 -16.51 -0.80 10.18
CA ALA A 49 -15.47 -1.73 10.61
C ALA A 49 -15.85 -3.19 10.29
N LYS A 50 -17.10 -3.59 10.57
CA LYS A 50 -17.60 -4.94 10.23
C LYS A 50 -17.56 -5.20 8.72
N VAL A 51 -18.01 -4.23 7.91
CA VAL A 51 -17.95 -4.34 6.44
C VAL A 51 -16.51 -4.44 5.96
N ALA A 52 -15.59 -3.65 6.52
CA ALA A 52 -14.18 -3.69 6.16
C ALA A 52 -13.52 -5.04 6.53
N ILE A 53 -13.84 -5.60 7.71
CA ILE A 53 -13.35 -6.92 8.14
C ILE A 53 -13.79 -8.01 7.15
N GLU A 54 -15.07 -8.08 6.81
CA GLU A 54 -15.61 -9.07 5.87
C GLU A 54 -14.91 -8.98 4.51
N LYS A 55 -14.79 -7.77 3.96
CA LYS A 55 -14.15 -7.56 2.66
C LYS A 55 -12.66 -7.88 2.69
N PHE A 56 -11.95 -7.44 3.73
CA PHE A 56 -10.53 -7.72 3.90
C PHE A 56 -10.28 -9.23 3.95
N LEU A 57 -11.00 -9.97 4.78
CA LEU A 57 -10.82 -11.41 4.91
C LEU A 57 -11.25 -12.16 3.65
N THR A 58 -12.38 -11.77 3.04
CA THR A 58 -12.87 -12.34 1.78
C THR A 58 -11.87 -12.16 0.64
N TYR A 59 -11.40 -10.93 0.40
CA TYR A 59 -10.47 -10.64 -0.70
C TYR A 59 -9.12 -11.32 -0.50
N ARG A 60 -8.63 -11.37 0.74
CA ARG A 60 -7.37 -12.06 1.05
C ARG A 60 -7.47 -13.56 0.90
N GLY A 61 -8.61 -14.16 1.24
CA GLY A 61 -8.88 -15.57 0.98
C GLY A 61 -9.04 -15.88 -0.51
N ALA A 62 -9.71 -15.00 -1.25
CA ALA A 62 -9.99 -15.20 -2.68
C ALA A 62 -8.77 -14.97 -3.59
N TRP A 63 -7.82 -14.12 -3.21
CA TRP A 63 -6.67 -13.75 -4.05
C TRP A 63 -5.32 -14.13 -3.40
N PRO A 64 -5.05 -15.45 -3.24
CA PRO A 64 -3.81 -15.93 -2.63
C PRO A 64 -2.57 -15.54 -3.45
N ASP A 65 -2.73 -15.22 -4.73
CA ASP A 65 -1.66 -14.75 -5.60
C ASP A 65 -1.04 -13.43 -5.12
N PHE A 66 -1.81 -12.57 -4.45
CA PHE A 66 -1.29 -11.37 -3.77
C PHE A 66 -0.99 -11.60 -2.29
N PHE A 67 -1.85 -12.34 -1.58
CA PHE A 67 -1.91 -12.25 -0.12
C PHE A 67 -1.38 -13.47 0.63
N ALA A 68 -1.12 -14.58 -0.06
CA ALA A 68 -0.53 -15.80 0.50
C ALA A 68 0.98 -15.92 0.19
N ASN A 69 1.65 -16.86 0.87
CA ASN A 69 3.08 -17.15 0.71
C ASN A 69 3.97 -15.91 0.88
N ARG A 70 3.70 -15.13 1.94
CA ARG A 70 4.40 -13.88 2.29
C ARG A 70 5.76 -14.16 2.95
N ASN A 71 6.64 -14.85 2.23
CA ASN A 71 7.96 -15.23 2.72
C ASN A 71 9.05 -14.34 2.09
N PRO A 72 9.81 -13.54 2.86
CA PRO A 72 10.87 -12.69 2.31
C PRO A 72 12.04 -13.51 1.72
N LYS A 73 12.13 -14.81 2.02
CA LYS A 73 13.14 -15.71 1.46
C LYS A 73 12.73 -16.30 0.11
N ASP A 74 11.46 -16.21 -0.26
CA ASP A 74 10.91 -16.70 -1.52
C ASP A 74 11.60 -16.04 -2.72
N PRO A 75 11.95 -16.79 -3.79
CA PRO A 75 12.63 -16.23 -4.96
C PRO A 75 11.88 -15.09 -5.64
N ALA A 76 10.55 -15.16 -5.76
CA ALA A 76 9.75 -14.12 -6.41
C ALA A 76 9.71 -12.84 -5.56
N VAL A 77 9.54 -12.98 -4.24
CA VAL A 77 9.61 -11.84 -3.30
C VAL A 77 11.01 -11.22 -3.28
N LYS A 78 12.07 -12.03 -3.28
CA LYS A 78 13.45 -11.55 -3.41
C LYS A 78 13.69 -10.81 -4.72
N ASN A 79 13.15 -11.30 -5.83
CA ASN A 79 13.25 -10.63 -7.11
C ASN A 79 12.52 -9.29 -7.08
N ALA A 80 11.29 -9.24 -6.56
CA ALA A 80 10.54 -7.99 -6.37
C ALA A 80 11.34 -6.98 -5.53
N MET A 81 11.92 -7.40 -4.40
CA MET A 81 12.78 -6.55 -3.57
C MET A 81 14.02 -6.04 -4.30
N LYS A 82 14.53 -6.74 -5.31
CA LYS A 82 15.65 -6.27 -6.14
C LYS A 82 15.19 -5.27 -7.19
N VAL A 83 14.09 -5.58 -7.87
CA VAL A 83 13.54 -4.84 -9.02
C VAL A 83 12.86 -3.54 -8.60
N THR A 84 12.24 -3.49 -7.42
CA THR A 84 11.52 -2.33 -6.92
C THR A 84 12.09 -1.83 -5.59
N LEU A 85 11.86 -0.55 -5.33
CA LEU A 85 11.97 0.05 -4.01
C LEU A 85 10.55 0.18 -3.46
N CYS A 86 10.26 -0.55 -2.38
CA CYS A 86 9.02 -0.51 -1.62
C CYS A 86 9.36 -0.13 -0.19
N SER A 87 9.09 1.11 0.24
CA SER A 87 9.44 1.55 1.59
C SER A 87 8.56 2.69 2.07
N PHE A 88 8.34 2.74 3.38
CA PHE A 88 7.85 3.96 4.02
C PHE A 88 8.96 5.01 4.07
N PHE A 89 8.58 6.28 3.89
CA PHE A 89 9.44 7.39 4.23
C PHE A 89 9.56 7.51 5.76
N PRO A 90 10.74 7.89 6.28
CA PRO A 90 10.90 8.22 7.70
C PRO A 90 10.04 9.43 8.11
N GLN A 91 9.87 10.36 7.18
CA GLN A 91 9.13 11.61 7.37
C GLN A 91 7.66 11.44 6.98
N ARG A 92 6.83 12.24 7.62
CA ARG A 92 5.40 12.35 7.34
C ARG A 92 5.11 13.59 6.51
N THR A 93 3.92 13.66 5.92
CA THR A 93 3.45 14.90 5.30
C THR A 93 3.18 15.98 6.36
N HIS A 94 2.98 17.23 5.93
CA HIS A 94 2.56 18.31 6.82
C HIS A 94 1.25 17.97 7.58
N GLU A 95 0.33 17.24 6.94
CA GLU A 95 -0.90 16.73 7.56
C GLU A 95 -0.68 15.49 8.46
N ASN A 96 0.58 15.14 8.76
CA ASN A 96 1.00 14.01 9.59
C ASN A 96 0.70 12.62 8.99
N TYR A 97 0.56 12.52 7.66
CA TYR A 97 0.29 11.26 6.98
C TYR A 97 1.57 10.45 6.74
N LYS A 98 1.47 9.13 6.87
CA LYS A 98 2.54 8.22 6.45
C LYS A 98 2.61 8.19 4.93
N VAL A 99 3.83 8.21 4.41
CA VAL A 99 4.09 8.15 2.97
C VAL A 99 4.77 6.82 2.66
N PHE A 100 4.18 6.05 1.75
CA PHE A 100 4.79 4.88 1.13
C PHE A 100 5.29 5.23 -0.26
N TYR A 101 6.51 4.81 -0.56
CA TYR A 101 7.18 5.03 -1.83
C TYR A 101 7.36 3.71 -2.56
N PHE A 102 6.87 3.70 -3.78
CA PHE A 102 7.14 2.68 -4.77
C PHE A 102 7.99 3.30 -5.88
N LYS A 103 9.14 2.71 -6.21
CA LYS A 103 9.91 3.05 -7.41
C LYS A 103 10.35 1.79 -8.15
N LEU A 104 10.22 1.80 -9.47
CA LEU A 104 10.86 0.78 -10.32
C LEU A 104 12.36 1.11 -10.43
N MET A 105 13.21 0.23 -9.89
CA MET A 105 14.66 0.45 -9.80
C MET A 105 15.43 -0.28 -10.91
N ASP A 106 14.91 -1.43 -11.32
CA ASP A 106 15.45 -2.26 -12.39
C ASP A 106 14.44 -2.25 -13.54
N LEU A 107 14.90 -1.83 -14.72
CA LEU A 107 14.05 -1.63 -15.90
C LEU A 107 14.03 -2.85 -16.82
N ASP A 108 14.61 -3.96 -16.39
CA ASP A 108 14.43 -5.25 -17.06
C ASP A 108 12.97 -5.71 -16.92
N VAL A 109 12.25 -5.55 -18.02
CA VAL A 109 10.82 -5.87 -18.15
C VAL A 109 10.54 -7.32 -17.79
N ASP A 110 11.46 -8.25 -18.03
CA ASP A 110 11.28 -9.68 -17.75
C ASP A 110 11.41 -10.04 -16.28
N ARG A 111 12.07 -9.17 -15.52
CA ARG A 111 12.16 -9.31 -14.07
C ARG A 111 11.03 -8.57 -13.36
N PHE A 112 10.30 -7.68 -14.02
CA PHE A 112 9.16 -6.98 -13.45
C PHE A 112 7.91 -7.85 -13.36
N SER A 113 7.33 -7.89 -12.15
CA SER A 113 6.03 -8.52 -11.88
C SER A 113 5.20 -7.56 -11.03
N CYS A 114 4.08 -7.10 -11.59
CA CYS A 114 3.12 -6.26 -10.86
C CYS A 114 2.54 -7.02 -9.65
N ARG A 115 2.24 -8.31 -9.81
CA ARG A 115 1.72 -9.17 -8.74
C ARG A 115 2.68 -9.28 -7.56
N ASP A 116 3.96 -9.55 -7.82
CA ASP A 116 4.95 -9.69 -6.74
C ASP A 116 5.26 -8.33 -6.10
N SER A 117 5.21 -7.25 -6.88
CA SER A 117 5.33 -5.88 -6.38
C SER A 117 4.21 -5.53 -5.39
N VAL A 118 2.98 -5.93 -5.69
CA VAL A 118 1.80 -5.74 -4.83
C VAL A 118 1.88 -6.60 -3.57
N LYS A 119 2.34 -7.84 -3.70
CA LYS A 119 2.61 -8.71 -2.54
C LYS A 119 3.65 -8.07 -1.62
N LEU A 120 4.74 -7.55 -2.18
CA LEU A 120 5.75 -6.85 -1.42
C LEU A 120 5.20 -5.57 -0.74
N PHE A 121 4.39 -4.79 -1.46
CA PHE A 121 3.66 -3.65 -0.89
C PHE A 121 2.82 -4.07 0.33
N ASP A 122 1.97 -5.09 0.20
CA ASP A 122 1.13 -5.60 1.30
C ASP A 122 1.97 -6.06 2.50
N MET A 123 3.09 -6.75 2.25
CA MET A 123 4.03 -7.16 3.30
C MET A 123 4.61 -5.96 4.04
N CYS A 124 5.00 -4.89 3.35
CA CYS A 124 5.51 -3.67 3.97
C CYS A 124 4.44 -2.98 4.82
N ILE A 125 3.20 -2.87 4.32
CA ILE A 125 2.08 -2.30 5.10
C ILE A 125 1.83 -3.12 6.36
N ALA A 126 1.76 -4.45 6.23
CA ALA A 126 1.51 -5.33 7.36
C ALA A 126 2.61 -5.20 8.42
N LEU A 127 3.88 -5.18 8.03
CA LEU A 127 5.00 -5.00 8.95
C LEU A 127 4.93 -3.64 9.67
N GLU A 128 4.69 -2.56 8.95
CA GLU A 128 4.60 -1.22 9.53
C GLU A 128 3.47 -1.11 10.56
N ILE A 129 2.32 -1.72 10.26
CA ILE A 129 1.17 -1.78 11.17
C ILE A 129 1.49 -2.64 12.40
N MET A 130 2.14 -3.79 12.22
CA MET A 130 2.51 -4.66 13.33
C MET A 130 3.54 -4.00 14.27
N GLU A 131 4.49 -3.25 13.72
CA GLU A 131 5.55 -2.61 14.50
C GLU A 131 5.11 -1.29 15.13
N LYS A 132 4.30 -0.48 14.43
CA LYS A 132 4.02 0.92 14.81
C LYS A 132 2.55 1.24 14.98
N GLY A 133 1.66 0.29 14.69
CA GLY A 133 0.21 0.42 14.83
C GLY A 133 -0.42 1.40 13.85
N THR A 134 -1.50 2.07 14.26
CA THR A 134 -2.34 2.89 13.37
C THR A 134 -1.63 4.16 12.84
N PHE A 135 -2.18 4.80 11.82
CA PHE A 135 -1.73 6.14 11.41
C PHE A 135 -2.85 6.89 10.70
N ASP A 136 -2.97 8.18 10.98
CA ASP A 136 -4.17 8.98 10.64
C ASP A 136 -4.35 9.31 9.16
N GLY A 137 -3.39 8.94 8.33
CA GLY A 137 -3.53 8.99 6.89
C GLY A 137 -2.39 8.30 6.18
N PHE A 138 -2.71 7.83 4.98
CA PHE A 138 -1.82 7.06 4.14
C PHE A 138 -1.72 7.65 2.74
N VAL A 139 -0.50 7.96 2.32
CA VAL A 139 -0.19 8.47 0.99
C VAL A 139 0.71 7.47 0.28
N ILE A 140 0.36 7.12 -0.95
CA ILE A 140 1.23 6.32 -1.82
C ILE A 140 1.82 7.24 -2.88
N ILE A 141 3.12 7.14 -3.09
CA ILE A 141 3.82 7.72 -4.23
C ILE A 141 4.34 6.56 -5.08
N CYS A 142 3.82 6.42 -6.28
CA CYS A 142 4.27 5.49 -7.30
C CYS A 142 5.11 6.24 -8.33
N ASP A 143 6.42 6.13 -8.20
CA ASP A 143 7.40 6.63 -9.17
C ASP A 143 7.66 5.58 -10.26
N LEU A 144 7.05 5.84 -11.41
CA LEU A 144 7.19 5.10 -12.66
C LEU A 144 7.81 6.01 -13.75
N GLN A 145 8.59 7.03 -13.36
CA GLN A 145 9.21 7.95 -14.31
C GLN A 145 10.09 7.20 -15.31
N ASP A 146 10.80 6.17 -14.85
CA ASP A 146 11.72 5.40 -15.69
C ASP A 146 11.04 4.19 -16.37
N ALA A 147 9.74 3.98 -16.14
CA ALA A 147 9.00 2.87 -16.74
C ALA A 147 8.75 3.10 -18.24
N THR A 148 8.74 2.00 -18.98
CA THR A 148 8.44 1.98 -20.42
C THR A 148 7.02 1.49 -20.69
N ALA A 149 6.51 1.67 -21.91
CA ALA A 149 5.24 1.10 -22.34
C ALA A 149 5.18 -0.43 -22.14
N ALA A 150 6.30 -1.13 -22.32
CA ALA A 150 6.39 -2.58 -22.11
C ALA A 150 6.11 -2.97 -20.65
N HIS A 151 6.56 -2.17 -19.67
CA HIS A 151 6.23 -2.40 -18.26
C HIS A 151 4.73 -2.25 -18.00
N VAL A 152 4.11 -1.22 -18.59
CA VAL A 152 2.67 -0.96 -18.43
C VAL A 152 1.84 -2.06 -19.09
N LEU A 153 2.24 -2.53 -20.27
CA LEU A 153 1.55 -3.61 -20.97
C LEU A 153 1.68 -4.97 -20.27
N LYS A 154 2.68 -5.16 -19.40
CA LYS A 154 2.76 -6.33 -18.50
C LYS A 154 1.82 -6.27 -17.31
N ILE A 155 1.20 -5.12 -17.04
CA ILE A 155 0.23 -5.01 -15.95
C ILE A 155 -1.05 -5.72 -16.35
N ASP A 156 -1.37 -6.77 -15.61
CA ASP A 156 -2.61 -7.52 -15.79
C ASP A 156 -3.82 -6.66 -15.35
N ILE A 157 -4.81 -6.53 -16.25
CA ILE A 157 -6.00 -5.70 -16.03
C ILE A 157 -6.88 -6.29 -14.91
N SER A 158 -7.00 -7.62 -14.85
CA SER A 158 -7.77 -8.32 -13.81
C SER A 158 -7.12 -8.14 -12.43
N ALA A 159 -5.80 -8.24 -12.35
CA ALA A 159 -5.02 -7.94 -11.17
C ALA A 159 -5.23 -6.49 -10.73
N SER A 160 -5.11 -5.54 -11.66
CA SER A 160 -5.31 -4.11 -11.37
C SER A 160 -6.70 -3.82 -10.80
N ARG A 161 -7.74 -4.42 -11.38
CA ARG A 161 -9.10 -4.33 -10.85
C ARG A 161 -9.20 -4.84 -9.41
N ARG A 162 -8.64 -6.03 -9.13
CA ARG A 162 -8.64 -6.63 -7.78
C ARG A 162 -7.88 -5.77 -6.77
N ILE A 163 -6.71 -5.25 -7.15
CA ILE A 163 -5.89 -4.38 -6.29
C ILE A 163 -6.61 -3.08 -5.99
N LEU A 164 -7.18 -2.42 -6.99
CA LEU A 164 -7.95 -1.19 -6.79
C LEU A 164 -9.18 -1.44 -5.94
N LEU A 165 -9.86 -2.58 -6.11
CA LEU A 165 -10.99 -2.95 -5.26
C LEU A 165 -10.55 -3.12 -3.80
N TYR A 166 -9.44 -3.81 -3.54
CA TYR A 166 -8.88 -3.95 -2.20
C TYR A 166 -8.48 -2.61 -1.58
N LEU A 167 -7.74 -1.77 -2.31
CA LEU A 167 -7.29 -0.45 -1.84
C LEU A 167 -8.45 0.45 -1.42
N GLN A 168 -9.60 0.34 -2.11
CA GLN A 168 -10.76 1.22 -1.90
C GLN A 168 -11.74 0.71 -0.86
N GLU A 169 -11.84 -0.60 -0.67
CA GLU A 169 -12.91 -1.18 0.15
C GLU A 169 -12.44 -1.98 1.37
N ALA A 170 -11.17 -2.39 1.39
CA ALA A 170 -10.71 -3.42 2.32
C ALA A 170 -9.37 -3.10 3.01
N LEU A 171 -8.50 -2.28 2.40
CA LEU A 171 -7.23 -1.92 3.02
C LEU A 171 -7.51 -1.17 4.34
N PRO A 172 -7.06 -1.68 5.50
CA PRO A 172 -7.48 -1.18 6.80
C PRO A 172 -6.60 0.01 7.23
N VAL A 173 -6.53 1.03 6.38
CA VAL A 173 -5.84 2.30 6.63
C VAL A 173 -6.66 3.44 6.02
N ARG A 174 -6.49 4.64 6.57
CA ARG A 174 -7.15 5.84 6.02
C ARG A 174 -6.41 6.30 4.76
N PHE A 175 -6.77 5.77 3.60
CA PHE A 175 -6.19 6.17 2.32
C PHE A 175 -6.48 7.64 2.02
N LYS A 176 -5.44 8.44 1.75
CA LYS A 176 -5.56 9.90 1.54
C LYS A 176 -5.18 10.35 0.15
N LYS A 177 -4.08 9.87 -0.43
CA LYS A 177 -3.60 10.33 -1.74
C LYS A 177 -2.84 9.21 -2.46
N LEU A 178 -3.04 9.10 -3.78
CA LEU A 178 -2.19 8.34 -4.69
C LEU A 178 -1.51 9.33 -5.65
N HIS A 179 -0.19 9.45 -5.55
CA HIS A 179 0.61 10.19 -6.53
C HIS A 179 1.23 9.20 -7.49
N VAL A 180 0.93 9.33 -8.78
CA VAL A 180 1.55 8.53 -9.84
C VAL A 180 2.43 9.45 -10.67
N ILE A 181 3.74 9.22 -10.63
CA ILE A 181 4.73 9.97 -11.40
C ILE A 181 5.10 9.11 -12.60
N THR A 182 4.88 9.59 -13.82
CA THR A 182 5.26 8.85 -15.04
C THR A 182 5.78 9.81 -16.11
N MET A 183 6.29 9.29 -17.22
CA MET A 183 6.52 10.12 -18.41
C MET A 183 5.20 10.55 -19.05
N GLY A 184 5.12 11.76 -19.60
CA GLY A 184 3.87 12.36 -20.09
C GLY A 184 3.07 11.45 -21.05
N GLY A 185 3.73 10.73 -21.95
CA GLY A 185 3.07 9.78 -22.87
C GLY A 185 2.51 8.53 -22.20
N LEU A 186 3.09 8.12 -21.06
CA LEU A 186 2.70 6.91 -20.34
C LEU A 186 1.52 7.14 -19.39
N THR A 187 1.35 8.39 -18.91
CA THR A 187 0.25 8.80 -18.04
C THR A 187 -1.10 8.42 -18.62
N ASN A 188 -1.36 8.75 -19.89
CA ASN A 188 -2.65 8.49 -20.53
C ASN A 188 -2.93 6.99 -20.64
N LEU A 189 -1.92 6.19 -21.00
CA LEU A 189 -2.04 4.73 -21.08
C LEU A 189 -2.38 4.16 -19.70
N MET A 190 -1.61 4.50 -18.67
CA MET A 190 -1.87 4.04 -17.30
C MET A 190 -3.25 4.44 -16.80
N MET A 191 -3.63 5.71 -16.96
CA MET A 191 -4.92 6.21 -16.51
C MET A 191 -6.08 5.52 -17.25
N SER A 192 -5.95 5.24 -18.54
CA SER A 192 -6.99 4.53 -19.31
C SER A 192 -7.22 3.10 -18.79
N LEU A 193 -6.16 2.43 -18.31
CA LEU A 193 -6.25 1.07 -17.78
C LEU A 193 -6.91 1.02 -16.40
N ILE A 194 -6.62 1.99 -15.53
CA ILE A 194 -7.10 1.95 -14.13
C ILE A 194 -8.41 2.69 -13.90
N LYS A 195 -8.70 3.74 -14.67
CA LYS A 195 -9.89 4.60 -14.50
C LYS A 195 -11.22 3.82 -14.46
N PRO A 196 -11.45 2.75 -15.26
CA PRO A 196 -12.67 1.96 -15.18
C PRO A 196 -12.93 1.32 -13.80
N PHE A 197 -11.90 1.18 -12.97
CA PHE A 197 -11.98 0.50 -11.67
C PHE A 197 -11.84 1.47 -10.48
N ILE A 198 -11.68 2.77 -10.75
CA ILE A 198 -11.57 3.82 -9.74
C ILE A 198 -12.98 4.34 -9.43
N LYS A 199 -13.41 4.22 -8.17
CA LYS A 199 -14.64 4.84 -7.68
C LYS A 199 -14.48 6.35 -7.59
N LYS A 200 -15.60 7.07 -7.54
CA LYS A 200 -15.62 8.54 -7.48
C LYS A 200 -14.78 9.08 -6.32
N GLU A 201 -14.86 8.44 -5.16
CA GLU A 201 -14.10 8.78 -3.96
C GLU A 201 -12.60 8.70 -4.23
N LEU A 202 -12.10 7.56 -4.73
CA LEU A 202 -10.68 7.39 -5.06
C LEU A 202 -10.24 8.33 -6.18
N SER A 203 -11.08 8.60 -7.18
CA SER A 203 -10.72 9.47 -8.31
C SER A 203 -10.28 10.86 -7.86
N SER A 204 -10.86 11.38 -6.77
CA SER A 204 -10.48 12.68 -6.19
C SER A 204 -9.12 12.66 -5.45
N LEU A 205 -8.63 11.47 -5.11
CA LEU A 205 -7.40 11.26 -4.36
C LEU A 205 -6.21 10.89 -5.27
N VAL A 206 -6.48 10.57 -6.54
CA VAL A 206 -5.46 10.21 -7.53
C VAL A 206 -4.95 11.47 -8.22
N ARG A 207 -3.64 11.67 -8.20
CA ARG A 207 -2.94 12.70 -8.96
C ARG A 207 -1.86 12.06 -9.80
N ALA A 208 -1.95 12.26 -11.12
CA ALA A 208 -0.90 11.88 -12.05
C ALA A 208 -0.09 13.13 -12.43
N SER A 209 1.24 13.04 -12.39
CA SER A 209 2.13 14.12 -12.81
C SER A 209 3.18 13.62 -13.79
N SER A 210 3.53 14.47 -14.75
CA SER A 210 4.62 14.24 -15.70
C SER A 210 5.88 14.98 -15.25
N GLY A 211 6.97 14.26 -15.00
CA GLY A 211 8.26 14.86 -14.65
C GLY A 211 8.49 15.14 -13.15
N ALA A 212 9.72 15.53 -12.83
CA ALA A 212 10.28 15.60 -11.48
C ALA A 212 9.88 16.85 -10.66
N THR A 213 8.77 17.52 -11.00
CA THR A 213 8.19 18.54 -10.12
C THR A 213 7.45 17.85 -9.00
N TYR A 214 8.23 17.55 -7.95
CA TYR A 214 7.75 17.06 -6.68
C TYR A 214 7.00 18.19 -5.94
N ASP A 215 5.78 18.50 -6.35
CA ASP A 215 4.81 19.17 -5.47
C ASP A 215 4.31 18.16 -4.41
N LEU A 216 5.26 17.44 -3.81
CA LEU A 216 5.01 16.56 -2.70
C LEU A 216 4.95 17.45 -1.45
N PRO A 217 3.94 17.30 -0.58
CA PRO A 217 3.82 18.04 0.68
C PRO A 217 4.88 17.62 1.72
N ILE A 218 6.02 17.10 1.28
CA ILE A 218 7.17 16.70 2.10
C ILE A 218 8.13 17.88 2.06
N SER A 219 8.22 18.65 3.15
CA SER A 219 9.26 19.68 3.26
C SER A 219 10.63 18.99 3.18
N VAL A 220 11.32 19.20 2.06
CA VAL A 220 12.77 19.08 1.88
C VAL A 220 13.42 17.83 2.51
N ALA A 221 13.31 16.65 1.85
CA ALA A 221 14.30 15.57 2.02
C ALA A 221 14.40 14.54 0.87
N PHE A 222 13.63 14.70 -0.21
CA PHE A 222 13.54 13.71 -1.27
C PHE A 222 14.90 13.34 -1.93
N PRO A 223 15.82 14.30 -2.21
CA PRO A 223 17.11 13.96 -2.82
C PRO A 223 18.08 13.23 -1.89
N ARG A 224 18.00 13.45 -0.56
CA ARG A 224 18.93 12.84 0.42
C ARG A 224 18.58 11.38 0.71
N LEU A 225 17.29 11.05 0.76
CA LEU A 225 16.82 9.69 0.98
C LEU A 225 17.11 8.78 -0.20
N LEU A 226 16.85 9.22 -1.44
CA LEU A 226 17.26 8.49 -2.64
C LEU A 226 18.78 8.28 -2.66
N ARG A 227 19.60 9.29 -2.33
CA ARG A 227 21.06 9.10 -2.21
C ARG A 227 21.44 8.08 -1.14
N SER A 228 20.81 8.10 0.03
CA SER A 228 21.13 7.13 1.09
C SER A 228 20.72 5.68 0.74
N VAL A 229 19.54 5.49 0.14
CA VAL A 229 19.03 4.16 -0.26
C VAL A 229 19.78 3.63 -1.49
N VAL A 230 20.14 4.51 -2.44
CA VAL A 230 20.96 4.17 -3.62
C VAL A 230 22.42 3.94 -3.23
N GLN A 231 23.01 4.75 -2.34
CA GLN A 231 24.39 4.55 -1.85
C GLN A 231 24.55 3.24 -1.08
N VAL A 232 23.58 2.85 -0.24
CA VAL A 232 23.60 1.55 0.47
C VAL A 232 23.58 0.36 -0.51
N ARG A 233 23.00 0.53 -1.71
CA ARG A 233 23.06 -0.48 -2.78
C ARG A 233 24.36 -0.43 -3.58
N ALA A 234 24.90 0.77 -3.85
CA ALA A 234 26.15 0.93 -4.58
C ALA A 234 27.35 0.32 -3.84
N THR A 235 27.43 0.45 -2.51
CA THR A 235 28.50 -0.18 -1.69
C THR A 235 28.37 -1.70 -1.58
N ARG A 236 27.20 -2.29 -1.85
CA ARG A 236 27.01 -3.75 -1.92
C ARG A 236 27.29 -4.35 -3.29
N ALA A 237 27.30 -3.53 -4.35
CA ALA A 237 27.64 -3.97 -5.70
C ALA A 237 29.16 -3.95 -5.97
N THR A 238 29.91 -3.10 -5.26
CA THR A 238 31.38 -2.99 -5.38
C THR A 238 32.16 -3.86 -4.39
N SER A 239 31.48 -4.65 -3.55
CA SER A 239 32.09 -5.57 -2.56
C SER A 239 31.94 -7.05 -2.92
N ARG A 240 31.80 -7.36 -4.22
CA ARG A 240 31.89 -8.72 -4.76
C ARG A 240 32.90 -8.79 -5.90
#